data_AF-A0A2D8PAW7-F1
#
_entry.id   AF-A0A2D8PAW7-F1
#
_cell.length_a   1.000
_cell.length_b   1.000
_cell.length_c   1.000
_cell.angle_alpha   90.00
_cell.angle_beta   90.00
_cell.angle_gamma   90.00
#
_symmetry.space_group_name_H-M   'P 1'
#
loop_
_entity.id
_entity.type
_entity.pdbx_description
1 polymer ?
#
loop_
_entity_poly.entity_id
_entity_poly.type
_entity_poly.pdbx_seq_one_letter_code
_entity_poly.pdbx_strand_id
1 'polypeptide(L)'
;MLPPPALLILIPLPALLAALLGLRASWVTVAGLMGSTAYMLVAVFWPSGPTPLGADAYYVVGFVAFVRTLVIIAFVLMVAQVVKERLGREDRLTTNTLYLMVLIGGAASLLPFTFPPDRRGGWAQVVAEIGAYVLLAGLAGLVLTIILRPLIRRIRRAA
;
A
#
# COMPACT_ATOMS: atom_id res chain seq x y z
N MET A 1 6.56 -24.15 2.39
CA MET A 1 6.17 -22.92 1.67
C MET A 1 5.37 -22.05 2.63
N LEU A 2 5.69 -20.76 2.76
CA LEU A 2 4.90 -19.85 3.59
C LEU A 2 3.47 -19.77 3.04
N PRO A 3 2.43 -19.73 3.89
CA PRO A 3 1.07 -19.58 3.40
C PRO A 3 0.91 -18.20 2.72
N PRO A 4 0.11 -18.08 1.63
CA PRO A 4 -0.15 -16.81 0.94
C PRO A 4 -0.40 -15.58 1.84
N PRO A 5 -1.20 -15.68 2.93
CA PRO A 5 -1.39 -14.56 3.87
C PRO A 5 -0.10 -14.08 4.54
N ALA A 6 0.87 -14.96 4.81
CA ALA A 6 2.13 -14.59 5.46
C ALA A 6 3.03 -13.74 4.55
N LEU A 7 2.84 -13.83 3.23
CA LEU A 7 3.59 -12.99 2.29
C LEU A 7 3.12 -11.53 2.33
N LEU A 8 1.89 -11.23 2.79
CA LEU A 8 1.37 -9.86 2.83
C LEU A 8 2.22 -8.94 3.71
N ILE A 9 2.85 -9.51 4.74
CA ILE A 9 3.81 -8.82 5.60
C ILE A 9 5.05 -8.33 4.83
N LEU A 10 5.38 -8.93 3.69
CA LEU A 10 6.50 -8.50 2.85
C LEU A 10 6.21 -7.19 2.10
N ILE A 11 4.94 -6.79 1.97
CA ILE A 11 4.56 -5.54 1.28
C ILE A 11 5.09 -4.31 2.02
N PRO A 12 4.79 -4.10 3.33
CA PRO A 12 5.29 -2.94 4.06
C PRO A 12 6.75 -3.08 4.54
N LEU A 13 7.31 -4.29 4.57
CA LEU A 13 8.60 -4.56 5.23
C LEU A 13 9.76 -3.68 4.70
N PRO A 14 9.99 -3.52 3.38
CA PRO A 14 11.10 -2.71 2.90
C PRO A 14 10.91 -1.22 3.24
N ALA A 15 9.66 -0.73 3.20
CA ALA A 15 9.34 0.65 3.60
C ALA A 15 9.59 0.87 5.10
N LEU A 16 9.21 -0.09 5.94
CA LEU A 16 9.47 -0.03 7.38
C LEU A 16 10.98 0.00 7.67
N LEU A 17 11.77 -0.85 7.02
CA LEU A 17 13.23 -0.83 7.14
C LEU A 17 13.81 0.52 6.71
N ALA A 18 13.38 1.05 5.55
CA ALA A 18 13.80 2.36 5.07
C ALA A 18 13.44 3.49 6.05
N ALA A 19 12.27 3.41 6.68
CA ALA A 19 11.82 4.39 7.67
C ALA A 19 12.65 4.30 8.96
N LEU A 20 12.92 3.08 9.45
CA LEU A 20 13.74 2.82 10.64
C LEU A 20 15.20 3.27 10.45
N LEU A 21 15.74 3.09 9.24
CA LEU A 21 17.07 3.57 8.87
C LEU A 21 17.14 5.09 8.70
N GLY A 22 16.02 5.80 8.87
CA GLY A 22 16.02 7.24 8.70
C GLY A 22 16.35 7.65 7.27
N LEU A 23 15.77 6.99 6.27
CA LEU A 23 15.83 7.44 4.87
C LEU A 23 14.75 8.50 4.54
N ARG A 24 14.99 9.32 3.50
CA ARG A 24 14.02 10.32 2.99
C ARG A 24 12.69 9.66 2.61
N ALA A 25 11.59 10.40 2.65
CA ALA A 25 10.27 9.79 2.39
C ALA A 25 10.15 9.21 0.98
N SER A 26 10.83 9.80 0.00
CA SER A 26 10.96 9.25 -1.35
C SER A 26 11.54 7.84 -1.34
N TRP A 27 12.62 7.60 -0.58
CA TRP A 27 13.23 6.28 -0.44
C TRP A 27 12.35 5.29 0.32
N VAL A 28 11.64 5.74 1.34
CA VAL A 28 10.61 4.93 2.03
C VAL A 28 9.52 4.50 1.05
N THR A 29 9.12 5.41 0.17
CA THR A 29 8.12 5.17 -0.87
C THR A 29 8.62 4.20 -1.94
N VAL A 30 9.85 4.38 -2.42
CA VAL A 30 10.52 3.46 -3.36
C VAL A 30 10.60 2.05 -2.77
N ALA A 31 11.01 1.93 -1.51
CA ALA A 31 11.10 0.63 -0.86
C ALA A 31 9.72 -0.05 -0.75
N GLY A 32 8.68 0.70 -0.39
CA GLY A 32 7.30 0.20 -0.37
C GLY A 32 6.78 -0.26 -1.73
N LEU A 33 7.13 0.47 -2.80
CA LEU A 33 6.84 0.07 -4.18
C LEU A 33 7.55 -1.24 -4.54
N MET A 34 8.85 -1.36 -4.22
CA MET A 34 9.60 -2.60 -4.47
C MET A 34 8.98 -3.80 -3.74
N GLY A 35 8.59 -3.63 -2.47
CA GLY A 35 7.91 -4.68 -1.70
C GLY A 35 6.57 -5.10 -2.33
N SER A 36 5.77 -4.12 -2.76
CA SER A 36 4.48 -4.36 -3.43
C SER A 36 4.66 -5.07 -4.78
N THR A 37 5.65 -4.67 -5.58
CA THR A 37 5.95 -5.30 -6.88
C THR A 37 6.51 -6.71 -6.71
N ALA A 38 7.44 -6.91 -5.77
CA ALA A 38 7.98 -8.24 -5.47
C ALA A 38 6.86 -9.18 -5.03
N TYR A 39 5.95 -8.72 -4.18
CA TYR A 39 4.76 -9.47 -3.80
C TYR A 39 3.90 -9.82 -5.03
N MET A 40 3.61 -8.84 -5.89
CA MET A 40 2.79 -9.06 -7.09
C MET A 40 3.40 -10.15 -7.99
N LEU A 41 4.72 -10.14 -8.20
CA LEU A 41 5.41 -11.18 -8.96
C LEU A 41 5.26 -12.55 -8.31
N VAL A 42 5.47 -12.65 -6.99
CA VAL A 42 5.31 -13.92 -6.25
C VAL A 42 3.86 -14.42 -6.34
N ALA A 43 2.88 -13.54 -6.27
CA ALA A 43 1.46 -13.90 -6.39
C ALA A 43 1.08 -14.42 -7.78
N VAL A 44 1.65 -13.86 -8.85
CA VAL A 44 1.40 -14.30 -10.24
C VAL A 44 1.97 -15.70 -10.50
N PHE A 45 3.12 -16.02 -9.92
CA PHE A 45 3.78 -17.33 -10.09
C PHE A 45 3.41 -18.34 -9.01
N TRP A 46 2.44 -18.03 -8.15
CA TRP A 46 2.05 -18.92 -7.06
C TRP A 46 1.31 -20.15 -7.60
N PRO A 47 1.68 -21.37 -7.19
CA PRO A 47 0.95 -22.56 -7.59
C PRO A 47 -0.46 -22.55 -6.99
N SER A 48 -1.48 -22.29 -7.81
CA SER A 48 -2.87 -22.60 -7.47
C SER A 48 -3.03 -24.11 -7.47
N GLY A 49 -3.37 -24.68 -6.32
CA GLY A 49 -3.62 -26.12 -6.19
C GLY A 49 -4.79 -26.59 -7.07
N PRO A 50 -5.10 -27.89 -7.09
CA PRO A 50 -6.22 -28.44 -7.84
C PRO A 50 -7.55 -28.11 -7.12
N THR A 51 -7.94 -26.85 -7.15
CA THR A 51 -9.22 -26.32 -6.69
C THR A 51 -9.99 -25.75 -7.89
N PRO A 52 -11.34 -25.65 -7.84
CA PRO A 52 -12.14 -25.36 -9.01
C PRO A 52 -11.71 -24.03 -9.66
N LEU A 53 -11.20 -24.14 -10.90
CA LEU A 53 -10.51 -23.13 -11.71
C LEU A 53 -11.17 -21.73 -11.77
N GLY A 54 -12.46 -21.61 -11.46
CA GLY A 54 -13.19 -20.34 -11.48
C GLY A 54 -13.01 -19.47 -10.24
N ALA A 55 -12.83 -20.07 -9.05
CA ALA A 55 -12.73 -19.33 -7.80
C ALA A 55 -11.33 -18.70 -7.65
N ASP A 56 -10.28 -19.49 -7.90
CA ASP A 56 -8.89 -19.04 -7.79
C ASP A 56 -8.56 -17.93 -8.80
N ALA A 57 -9.05 -18.03 -10.04
CA ALA A 57 -8.83 -17.00 -11.06
C ALA A 57 -9.47 -15.65 -10.67
N TYR A 58 -10.71 -15.65 -10.15
CA TYR A 58 -11.38 -14.42 -9.71
C TYR A 58 -10.64 -13.76 -8.53
N TYR A 59 -10.15 -14.57 -7.58
CA TYR A 59 -9.41 -14.04 -6.42
C TYR A 59 -8.04 -13.51 -6.82
N VAL A 60 -7.28 -14.21 -7.67
CA VAL A 60 -5.98 -13.75 -8.16
C VAL A 60 -6.13 -12.49 -9.02
N VAL A 61 -7.12 -12.42 -9.90
CA VAL A 61 -7.35 -11.24 -10.75
C VAL A 61 -7.77 -10.02 -9.93
N GLY A 62 -8.72 -10.18 -9.00
CA GLY A 62 -9.15 -9.08 -8.12
C GLY A 62 -8.02 -8.60 -7.21
N PHE A 63 -7.24 -9.54 -6.67
CA PHE A 63 -6.06 -9.25 -5.86
C PHE A 63 -4.99 -8.49 -6.66
N VAL A 64 -4.63 -8.96 -7.86
CA VAL A 64 -3.63 -8.33 -8.73
C VAL A 64 -4.11 -6.94 -9.17
N ALA A 65 -5.38 -6.78 -9.52
CA ALA A 65 -5.95 -5.48 -9.90
C ALA A 65 -5.87 -4.46 -8.74
N PHE A 66 -6.13 -4.90 -7.51
CA PHE A 66 -6.02 -4.05 -6.32
C PHE A 66 -4.56 -3.64 -6.05
N VAL A 67 -3.63 -4.61 -5.99
CA VAL A 67 -2.21 -4.32 -5.75
C VAL A 67 -1.65 -3.42 -6.84
N ARG A 68 -2.01 -3.65 -8.10
CA ARG A 68 -1.63 -2.78 -9.23
C ARG A 68 -2.11 -1.35 -9.03
N THR A 69 -3.34 -1.15 -8.58
CA THR A 69 -3.90 0.18 -8.30
C THR A 69 -3.12 0.87 -7.17
N LEU A 70 -2.77 0.13 -6.12
CA LEU A 70 -1.98 0.63 -5.00
C LEU A 70 -0.56 1.04 -5.43
N VAL A 71 0.08 0.25 -6.29
CA VAL A 71 1.38 0.58 -6.92
C VAL A 71 1.30 1.87 -7.73
N ILE A 72 0.25 2.04 -8.55
CA ILE A 72 0.06 3.26 -9.36
C ILE A 72 -0.09 4.49 -8.45
N ILE A 73 -0.96 4.41 -7.43
CA ILE A 73 -1.18 5.52 -6.50
C ILE A 73 0.12 5.85 -5.74
N ALA A 74 0.81 4.83 -5.21
CA ALA A 74 2.07 5.00 -4.52
C ALA A 74 3.15 5.63 -5.42
N PHE A 75 3.20 5.28 -6.70
CA PHE A 75 4.12 5.89 -7.67
C PHE A 75 3.82 7.37 -7.89
N VAL A 76 2.54 7.74 -8.09
CA VAL A 76 2.14 9.15 -8.23
C VAL A 76 2.52 9.96 -6.99
N LEU A 77 2.27 9.41 -5.79
CA LEU A 77 2.63 10.05 -4.53
C LEU A 77 4.15 10.15 -4.34
N MET A 78 4.91 9.15 -4.80
CA MET A 78 6.38 9.18 -4.82
C MET A 78 6.90 10.36 -5.63
N VAL A 79 6.41 10.53 -6.86
CA VAL A 79 6.84 11.62 -7.75
C VAL A 79 6.55 12.97 -7.11
N ALA A 80 5.34 13.14 -6.56
CA ALA A 80 4.96 14.37 -5.89
C ALA A 80 5.79 14.62 -4.61
N GLN A 81 6.16 13.57 -3.88
CA GLN A 81 7.04 13.67 -2.72
C GLN A 81 8.47 14.08 -3.11
N VAL A 82 9.04 13.48 -4.15
CA VAL A 82 10.36 13.86 -4.68
C VAL A 82 10.41 15.35 -5.05
N VAL A 83 9.33 15.88 -5.64
CA VAL A 83 9.22 17.31 -5.93
C VAL A 83 9.22 18.13 -4.63
N LYS A 84 8.47 17.72 -3.61
CA LYS A 84 8.45 18.41 -2.30
C LYS A 84 9.79 18.39 -1.60
N GLU A 85 10.51 17.28 -1.66
CA GLU A 85 11.87 17.14 -1.11
C GLU A 85 12.84 18.13 -1.77
N ARG A 86 12.82 18.21 -3.11
CA ARG A 86 13.64 19.18 -3.87
C ARG A 86 13.35 20.64 -3.51
N LEU A 87 12.12 20.94 -3.10
CA LEU A 87 11.70 22.28 -2.69
C LEU A 87 11.97 22.59 -1.21
N GLY A 88 12.55 21.66 -0.44
CA GLY A 88 12.83 21.84 0.99
C GLY A 88 11.56 21.96 1.86
N ARG A 89 10.41 21.49 1.36
CA ARG A 89 9.09 21.59 2.05
C ARG A 89 8.58 20.22 2.50
N GLU A 90 9.48 19.26 2.62
CA GLU A 90 9.16 17.91 3.08
C GLU A 90 8.83 17.95 4.58
N ASP A 91 7.65 17.43 4.94
CA ASP A 91 7.34 17.04 6.31
C ASP A 91 7.44 15.51 6.39
N ARG A 92 8.66 15.05 6.71
CA ARG A 92 9.09 13.68 6.53
C ARG A 92 8.37 12.70 7.45
N LEU A 93 8.17 13.09 8.70
CA LEU A 93 7.49 12.27 9.70
C LEU A 93 6.02 12.07 9.31
N THR A 94 5.32 13.16 9.02
CA THR A 94 3.91 13.11 8.58
C THR A 94 3.76 12.29 7.29
N THR A 95 4.63 12.50 6.31
CA THR A 95 4.53 11.78 5.02
C THR A 95 4.82 10.29 5.17
N ASN A 96 5.85 9.91 5.92
CA ASN A 96 6.18 8.50 6.16
C ASN A 96 5.06 7.79 6.91
N THR A 97 4.51 8.42 7.95
CA THR A 97 3.41 7.83 8.73
C THR A 97 2.20 7.56 7.84
N LEU A 98 1.77 8.56 7.05
CA LEU A 98 0.62 8.41 6.16
C LEU A 98 0.87 7.36 5.07
N TYR A 99 2.09 7.29 4.54
CA TYR A 99 2.46 6.27 3.56
C TYR A 99 2.49 4.86 4.16
N LEU A 100 3.02 4.70 5.38
CA LEU A 100 2.99 3.43 6.10
C LEU A 100 1.56 3.00 6.44
N MET A 101 0.66 3.93 6.78
CA MET A 101 -0.77 3.63 6.94
C MET A 101 -1.37 3.07 5.65
N VAL A 102 -1.03 3.63 4.49
CA VAL A 102 -1.48 3.09 3.19
C VAL A 102 -0.95 1.69 2.94
N LEU A 103 0.33 1.42 3.18
CA LEU A 103 0.91 0.10 2.95
C LEU A 103 0.38 -0.96 3.92
N ILE A 104 0.34 -0.65 5.21
CA ILE A 104 -0.12 -1.58 6.26
C ILE A 104 -1.63 -1.80 6.12
N GLY A 105 -2.41 -0.72 5.98
CA GLY A 105 -3.85 -0.81 5.77
C GLY A 105 -4.21 -1.57 4.49
N GLY A 106 -3.49 -1.28 3.40
CA GLY A 106 -3.64 -2.01 2.13
C GLY A 106 -3.34 -3.49 2.27
N ALA A 107 -2.21 -3.85 2.87
CA ALA A 107 -1.86 -5.25 3.10
C ALA A 107 -2.89 -5.96 4.00
N ALA A 108 -3.34 -5.31 5.08
CA ALA A 108 -4.35 -5.86 5.99
C ALA A 108 -5.71 -6.06 5.29
N SER A 109 -6.14 -5.11 4.45
CA SER A 109 -7.41 -5.21 3.70
C SER A 109 -7.47 -6.40 2.74
N LEU A 110 -6.31 -6.94 2.37
CA LEU A 110 -6.19 -8.06 1.45
C LEU A 110 -6.26 -9.44 2.12
N LEU A 111 -6.20 -9.51 3.45
CA LEU A 111 -6.27 -10.76 4.22
C LEU A 111 -7.42 -11.70 3.78
N PRO A 112 -8.67 -11.24 3.58
CA PRO A 112 -9.79 -12.13 3.25
C PRO A 112 -9.66 -12.78 1.87
N PHE A 113 -8.94 -12.13 0.95
CA PHE A 113 -8.67 -12.65 -0.39
C PHE A 113 -7.55 -13.70 -0.40
N THR A 114 -6.79 -13.80 0.68
CA THR A 114 -5.74 -14.82 0.84
C THR A 114 -6.21 -16.10 1.53
N PHE A 115 -7.45 -16.13 2.05
CA PHE A 115 -8.05 -17.31 2.66
C PHE A 115 -9.17 -17.91 1.78
N PRO A 116 -9.29 -19.25 1.74
CA PRO A 116 -10.41 -19.95 1.11
C PRO A 116 -11.78 -19.47 1.65
N PRO A 117 -12.85 -19.46 0.83
CA PRO A 117 -14.17 -18.93 1.21
C PRO A 117 -14.76 -19.58 2.47
N ASP A 118 -14.51 -20.87 2.66
CA ASP A 118 -14.91 -21.72 3.79
C ASP A 118 -14.20 -21.37 5.11
N ARG A 119 -13.11 -20.60 5.06
CA ARG A 119 -12.29 -20.22 6.22
C ARG A 119 -12.30 -18.70 6.52
N ARG A 120 -13.15 -17.92 5.85
CA ARG A 120 -13.24 -16.46 6.03
C ARG A 120 -13.85 -15.99 7.36
N GLY A 121 -14.34 -16.90 8.20
CA GLY A 121 -15.03 -16.57 9.44
C GLY A 121 -14.13 -15.95 10.53
N GLY A 122 -14.68 -14.98 11.26
CA GLY A 122 -14.19 -14.54 12.57
C GLY A 122 -13.33 -13.27 12.54
N TRP A 123 -12.00 -13.43 12.43
CA TRP A 123 -11.04 -12.35 12.72
C TRP A 123 -10.41 -11.73 11.46
N ALA A 124 -10.21 -12.51 10.39
CA ALA A 124 -9.56 -12.03 9.17
C ALA A 124 -10.38 -10.93 8.47
N GLN A 125 -11.72 -11.04 8.53
CA GLN A 125 -12.63 -10.03 7.99
C GLN A 125 -12.61 -8.73 8.80
N VAL A 126 -12.57 -8.83 10.14
CA VAL A 126 -12.45 -7.66 11.03
C VAL A 126 -11.12 -6.93 10.80
N VAL A 127 -10.01 -7.67 10.71
CA VAL A 127 -8.69 -7.08 10.40
C VAL A 127 -8.68 -6.41 9.03
N ALA A 128 -9.37 -6.99 8.05
CA ALA A 128 -9.46 -6.41 6.72
C ALA A 128 -10.25 -5.12 6.68
N GLU A 129 -11.35 -5.06 7.41
CA GLU A 129 -12.19 -3.87 7.52
C GLU A 129 -11.43 -2.72 8.21
N ILE A 130 -10.77 -3.00 9.34
CA ILE A 130 -9.87 -2.06 10.00
C ILE A 130 -8.76 -1.62 9.04
N GLY A 131 -8.15 -2.57 8.32
CA GLY A 131 -7.13 -2.31 7.31
C GLY A 131 -7.62 -1.36 6.21
N ALA A 132 -8.84 -1.57 5.70
CA ALA A 132 -9.45 -0.72 4.69
C ALA A 132 -9.67 0.72 5.20
N TYR A 133 -10.10 0.89 6.45
CA TYR A 133 -10.23 2.23 7.04
C TYR A 133 -8.88 2.92 7.22
N VAL A 134 -7.86 2.19 7.69
CA VAL A 134 -6.50 2.73 7.84
C VAL A 134 -5.91 3.11 6.47
N LEU A 135 -6.14 2.30 5.44
CA LEU A 135 -5.77 2.58 4.06
C LEU A 135 -6.42 3.89 3.57
N LEU A 136 -7.74 4.01 3.72
CA LEU A 136 -8.49 5.19 3.29
C LEU A 136 -8.03 6.45 4.03
N ALA A 137 -7.82 6.37 5.34
CA ALA A 137 -7.31 7.47 6.14
C ALA A 137 -5.90 7.89 5.70
N GLY A 138 -5.01 6.93 5.46
CA GLY A 138 -3.66 7.19 4.93
C GLY A 138 -3.69 7.86 3.56
N LEU A 139 -4.54 7.37 2.64
CA LEU A 139 -4.69 7.94 1.30
C LEU A 139 -5.24 9.37 1.36
N ALA A 140 -6.30 9.61 2.13
CA ALA A 140 -6.88 10.94 2.32
C ALA A 140 -5.85 11.92 2.89
N GLY A 141 -5.09 11.49 3.90
CA GLY A 141 -4.01 12.28 4.48
C GLY A 141 -2.89 12.59 3.49
N LEU A 142 -2.46 11.62 2.66
CA LEU A 142 -1.44 11.84 1.63
C LEU A 142 -1.92 12.83 0.57
N VAL A 143 -3.14 12.67 0.07
CA VAL A 143 -3.74 13.62 -0.89
C VAL A 143 -3.78 15.02 -0.29
N LEU A 144 -4.19 15.15 0.96
CA LEU A 144 -4.22 16.44 1.64
C LEU A 144 -2.83 17.05 1.77
N THR A 145 -1.85 16.26 2.20
CA THR A 145 -0.51 16.73 2.56
C THR A 145 0.39 16.98 1.35
N ILE A 146 0.23 16.18 0.30
CA ILE A 146 1.07 16.20 -0.90
C ILE A 146 0.43 17.03 -2.02
N ILE A 147 -0.90 17.02 -2.17
CA ILE A 147 -1.60 17.64 -3.30
C ILE A 147 -2.34 18.91 -2.87
N LEU A 148 -3.32 18.80 -1.97
CA LEU A 148 -4.24 19.91 -1.66
C LEU A 148 -3.55 21.04 -0.91
N ARG A 149 -2.76 20.74 0.14
CA ARG A 149 -2.13 21.78 0.97
C ARG A 149 -1.17 22.67 0.16
N PRO A 150 -0.33 22.14 -0.76
CA PRO A 150 0.43 22.97 -1.69
C PRO A 150 -0.43 23.79 -2.65
N LEU A 151 -1.52 23.21 -3.18
CA LEU A 151 -2.40 23.88 -4.13
C LEU A 151 -3.15 25.05 -3.50
N ILE A 152 -3.73 24.86 -2.30
CA ILE A 152 -4.40 25.91 -1.52
C ILE A 152 -3.42 27.06 -1.19
N ARG A 153 -2.17 26.72 -0.84
CA ARG A 153 -1.12 27.74 -0.59
C ARG A 153 -0.77 28.54 -1.85
N ARG A 154 -0.82 27.94 -3.03
CA ARG A 154 -0.59 28.66 -4.30
C ARG A 154 -1.75 29.60 -4.60
N ILE A 155 -3.00 29.14 -4.48
CA ILE A 155 -4.19 29.96 -4.72
C ILE A 155 -4.20 31.17 -3.78
N ARG A 156 -3.95 30.97 -2.48
CA ARG A 156 -3.89 32.08 -1.49
C ARG A 156 -2.75 33.09 -1.71
N ARG A 157 -1.73 32.75 -2.51
CA ARG A 157 -0.64 33.68 -2.84
C ARG A 157 -0.89 34.41 -4.15
N ALA A 158 -1.83 33.93 -4.96
CA ALA A 158 -2.21 34.53 -6.24
C ALA A 158 -3.43 35.45 -6.11
N ALA A 159 -4.22 35.29 -5.05
CA ALA A 159 -5.25 36.23 -4.59
C ALA A 159 -4.64 37.25 -3.64
#